data_AF-A0A0U0W7U1-F1
#
_entry.id   AF-A0A0U0W7U1-F1
#
_cell.length_a   1.000
_cell.length_b   1.000
_cell.length_c   1.000
_cell.angle_alpha   90.00
_cell.angle_beta   90.00
_cell.angle_gamma   90.00
#
_symmetry.space_group_name_H-M   'P 1'
#
loop_
_entity.id
_entity.type
_entity.pdbx_description
1 polymer ?
#
loop_
_entity_poly.entity_id
_entity_poly.type
_entity_poly.pdbx_seq_one_letter_code
_entity_poly.pdbx_strand_id
1 'polypeptide(L)'
;MAAVAPGASVEIRIPPFAAVQCIEGPRHTRGTPPNVVETDPRTWLLLVTGMVSLAEAKGTGALTLSGSRAGEIDHWLPLFDVG
;
A
#
# COMPACT_ATOMS: atom_id res chain seq x y z
N MET A 1 7.09 5.50 2.75
CA MET A 1 5.64 5.39 3.04
C MET A 1 5.30 5.82 4.46
N ALA A 2 5.58 5.02 5.50
CA ALA A 2 5.16 5.34 6.88
C ALA A 2 5.58 6.73 7.40
N ALA A 3 6.72 7.25 6.95
CA ALA A 3 7.17 8.60 7.30
C ALA A 3 6.42 9.72 6.54
N VAL A 4 5.99 9.48 5.29
CA VAL A 4 5.29 10.49 4.48
C VAL A 4 3.80 10.52 4.76
N ALA A 5 3.23 9.38 5.14
CA ALA A 5 1.84 9.22 5.55
C ALA A 5 1.79 8.53 6.93
N PRO A 6 2.13 9.21 8.03
CA PRO A 6 2.10 8.62 9.35
C PRO A 6 0.71 8.10 9.71
N GLY A 7 0.64 6.97 10.42
CA GLY A 7 -0.62 6.40 10.86
C GLY A 7 -0.62 4.88 10.94
N ALA A 8 -1.76 4.32 11.29
CA ALA A 8 -1.93 2.88 11.49
C ALA A 8 -3.25 2.34 10.96
N SER A 9 -3.87 3.05 10.01
CA SER A 9 -5.14 2.61 9.43
C SER A 9 -4.94 1.60 8.30
N VAL A 10 -3.81 1.68 7.57
CA VAL A 10 -3.45 0.77 6.47
C VAL A 10 -2.12 0.10 6.76
N GLU A 11 -2.04 -1.21 6.52
CA GLU A 11 -0.81 -1.99 6.60
C GLU A 11 -0.35 -2.39 5.19
N ILE A 12 0.92 -2.12 4.88
CA ILE A 12 1.55 -2.54 3.63
C ILE A 12 2.51 -3.67 3.93
N ARG A 13 2.37 -4.79 3.21
CA ARG A 13 3.18 -6.01 3.34
C ARG A 13 3.92 -6.29 2.05
N ILE A 14 5.23 -6.46 2.18
CA ILE A 14 6.16 -6.72 1.08
C ILE A 14 7.05 -7.88 1.51
N PRO A 15 6.52 -9.12 1.55
CA PRO A 15 7.30 -10.28 1.98
C PRO A 15 8.46 -10.57 1.02
N PRO A 16 9.61 -11.02 1.53
CA PRO A 16 9.93 -11.28 2.94
C PRO A 16 10.49 -10.05 3.68
N PHE A 17 10.52 -8.87 3.06
CA PHE A 17 11.38 -7.77 3.48
C PHE A 17 10.76 -6.82 4.49
N ALA A 18 9.47 -6.47 4.37
CA ALA A 18 8.88 -5.43 5.19
C ALA A 18 7.38 -5.60 5.43
N ALA A 19 6.94 -5.11 6.59
CA ALA A 19 5.57 -4.74 6.86
C ALA A 19 5.56 -3.38 7.57
N VAL A 20 4.80 -2.42 7.06
CA VAL A 20 4.73 -1.07 7.62
C VAL A 20 3.29 -0.61 7.74
N GLN A 21 3.03 0.23 8.73
CA GLN A 21 1.74 0.87 8.91
C GLN A 21 1.83 2.34 8.48
N CYS A 22 0.77 2.82 7.83
CA CYS A 22 0.65 4.19 7.35
C CYS A 22 -0.81 4.64 7.32
N ILE A 23 -1.00 5.91 6.98
CA ILE A 23 -2.29 6.58 6.81
C ILE A 23 -3.05 6.73 8.13
N GLU A 24 -3.37 7.98 8.47
CA GLU A 24 -4.16 8.30 9.65
C GLU A 24 -5.60 7.79 9.55
N GLY A 25 -6.22 7.65 10.72
CA GLY A 25 -7.62 7.33 10.87
C GLY A 25 -7.85 6.05 11.67
N PRO A 26 -9.11 5.59 11.74
CA PRO A 26 -9.49 4.56 12.67
C PRO A 26 -8.72 3.27 12.38
N ARG A 27 -8.21 2.67 13.46
CA ARG A 27 -7.77 1.28 13.39
C ARG A 27 -8.98 0.40 13.17
N HIS A 28 -8.74 -0.62 12.37
CA HIS A 28 -9.71 -1.65 12.12
C HIS A 28 -10.20 -2.29 13.44
N THR A 29 -11.52 -2.39 13.63
CA THR A 29 -12.13 -3.02 14.81
C THR A 29 -12.61 -4.45 14.48
N ARG A 30 -12.87 -5.28 15.48
CA ARG A 30 -13.34 -6.67 15.26
C ARG A 30 -14.61 -6.67 14.39
N GLY A 31 -14.58 -7.34 13.23
CA GLY A 31 -15.76 -7.59 12.39
C GLY A 31 -15.66 -7.11 10.94
N THR A 32 -14.83 -6.12 10.64
CA THR A 32 -14.54 -5.71 9.25
C THR A 32 -13.28 -6.46 8.72
N PRO A 33 -12.90 -6.34 7.44
CA PRO A 33 -11.58 -6.80 6.97
C PRO A 33 -10.48 -5.73 7.19
N PRO A 34 -9.28 -6.09 7.71
CA PRO A 34 -8.20 -5.13 7.92
C PRO A 34 -7.78 -4.47 6.60
N ASN A 35 -7.44 -3.17 6.64
CA ASN A 35 -6.93 -2.48 5.45
C ASN A 35 -5.49 -2.93 5.19
N VAL A 36 -5.32 -3.81 4.21
CA VAL A 36 -4.02 -4.41 3.87
C VAL A 36 -3.75 -4.22 2.39
N VAL A 37 -2.54 -3.82 2.08
CA VAL A 37 -1.93 -3.84 0.75
C VAL A 37 -0.85 -4.91 0.81
N GLU A 38 -0.91 -5.93 -0.03
CA GLU A 38 0.12 -6.98 -0.08
C GLU A 38 0.57 -7.21 -1.52
N THR A 39 1.88 -7.20 -1.73
CA THR A 39 2.49 -7.32 -3.06
C THR A 39 3.92 -7.85 -2.95
N ASP A 40 4.49 -8.29 -4.06
CA ASP A 40 5.89 -8.70 -4.12
C ASP A 40 6.85 -7.48 -4.14
N PRO A 41 8.13 -7.69 -3.81
CA PRO A 41 9.11 -6.60 -3.72
C PRO A 41 9.33 -5.83 -5.02
N ARG A 42 9.25 -6.49 -6.19
CA ARG A 42 9.45 -5.83 -7.48
C ARG A 42 8.28 -4.91 -7.78
N THR A 43 7.05 -5.40 -7.64
CA THR A 43 5.84 -4.60 -7.85
C THR A 43 5.79 -3.40 -6.91
N TRP A 44 6.17 -3.59 -5.63
CA TRP A 44 6.28 -2.47 -4.70
C TRP A 44 7.26 -1.39 -5.18
N LEU A 45 8.45 -1.77 -5.64
CA LEU A 45 9.44 -0.81 -6.14
C LEU A 45 8.92 -0.06 -7.37
N LEU A 46 8.26 -0.75 -8.31
CA LEU A 46 7.65 -0.11 -9.48
C LEU A 46 6.57 0.92 -9.07
N LEU A 47 5.75 0.62 -8.06
CA LEU A 47 4.71 1.53 -7.55
C LEU A 47 5.33 2.78 -6.91
N VAL A 48 6.27 2.61 -5.98
CA VAL A 48 6.85 3.75 -5.25
C VAL A 48 7.73 4.64 -6.12
N THR A 49 8.09 4.17 -7.31
CA THR A 49 8.84 4.92 -8.32
C THR A 49 7.98 5.41 -9.49
N GLY A 50 6.68 5.12 -9.48
CA GLY A 50 5.75 5.59 -10.52
C GLY A 50 5.85 4.87 -11.86
N MET A 51 6.60 3.77 -11.94
CA MET A 51 6.72 2.95 -13.16
C MET A 51 5.46 2.12 -13.46
N VAL A 52 4.63 1.86 -12.45
CA VAL A 52 3.31 1.23 -12.59
C VAL A 52 2.31 1.96 -11.69
N SER A 53 1.07 2.09 -12.14
CA SER A 53 0.00 2.66 -11.30
C SER A 53 -0.59 1.61 -10.35
N LEU A 54 -1.18 2.06 -9.24
CA LEU A 54 -1.88 1.15 -8.33
C LEU A 54 -3.05 0.43 -9.02
N ALA A 55 -3.79 1.15 -9.88
CA ALA A 55 -4.90 0.59 -10.63
C ALA A 55 -4.46 -0.52 -11.60
N GLU A 56 -3.35 -0.32 -12.30
CA GLU A 56 -2.77 -1.31 -13.21
C GLU A 56 -2.28 -2.55 -12.45
N ALA A 57 -1.47 -2.36 -11.40
CA ALA A 57 -0.94 -3.48 -10.63
C ALA A 57 -2.05 -4.28 -9.92
N LYS A 58 -3.14 -3.64 -9.50
CA LYS A 58 -4.34 -4.33 -9.02
C LYS A 58 -5.04 -5.09 -10.15
N GLY A 59 -5.19 -4.46 -11.32
CA GLY A 59 -5.87 -5.06 -12.48
C GLY A 59 -5.18 -6.33 -13.01
N THR A 60 -3.85 -6.41 -12.90
CA THR A 60 -3.06 -7.59 -13.28
C THR A 60 -2.96 -8.65 -12.18
N GLY A 61 -3.39 -8.34 -10.95
CA GLY A 61 -3.23 -9.21 -9.79
C GLY A 61 -1.82 -9.21 -9.20
N ALA A 62 -0.95 -8.26 -9.59
CA ALA A 62 0.40 -8.10 -9.03
C ALA A 62 0.39 -7.60 -7.57
N LEU A 63 -0.74 -7.05 -7.11
CA LEU A 63 -0.98 -6.73 -5.71
C LEU A 63 -2.41 -7.07 -5.30
N THR A 64 -2.60 -7.25 -4.00
CA THR A 64 -3.92 -7.40 -3.39
C THR A 64 -4.24 -6.21 -2.49
N LEU A 65 -5.51 -5.79 -2.50
CA LEU A 65 -6.06 -4.78 -1.60
C LEU A 65 -7.22 -5.42 -0.83
N SER A 66 -7.16 -5.35 0.50
CA SER A 66 -8.22 -5.77 1.41
C SER A 66 -8.65 -4.60 2.28
N GLY A 67 -9.93 -4.51 2.63
CA GLY A 67 -10.47 -3.37 3.40
C GLY A 67 -10.76 -2.14 2.54
N SER A 68 -11.66 -1.28 3.03
CA SER A 68 -12.17 -0.14 2.26
C SER A 68 -11.14 0.98 2.04
N ARG A 69 -10.13 1.07 2.90
CA ARG A 69 -9.13 2.15 2.86
C ARG A 69 -7.79 1.74 2.25
N ALA A 70 -7.59 0.47 1.90
CA ALA A 70 -6.31 0.01 1.38
C ALA A 70 -5.89 0.75 0.10
N GLY A 71 -6.85 1.15 -0.75
CA GLY A 71 -6.58 1.94 -1.94
C GLY A 71 -6.13 3.38 -1.68
N GLU A 72 -6.25 3.90 -0.45
CA GLU A 72 -5.87 5.27 -0.13
C GLU A 72 -4.36 5.53 -0.24
N ILE A 73 -3.54 4.48 -0.32
CA ILE A 73 -2.10 4.61 -0.56
C ILE A 73 -1.79 5.28 -1.90
N ASP A 74 -2.72 5.24 -2.87
CA ASP A 74 -2.54 5.82 -4.20
C ASP A 74 -2.28 7.34 -4.14
N HIS A 75 -2.91 8.03 -3.17
CA HIS A 75 -2.73 9.48 -2.96
C HIS A 75 -1.29 9.86 -2.55
N TRP A 76 -0.50 8.88 -2.12
CA TRP A 76 0.86 9.07 -1.63
C TRP A 76 1.92 8.49 -2.57
N LEU A 77 1.51 7.97 -3.73
CA LEU A 77 2.41 7.41 -4.73
C LEU A 77 2.52 8.38 -5.93
N PRO A 78 3.69 8.43 -6.60
CA PRO A 78 4.95 7.79 -6.23
C PRO A 78 5.65 8.47 -5.05
N LEU A 79 6.55 7.75 -4.38
CA LEU A 79 7.37 8.28 -3.29
C LEU A 79 8.70 8.85 -3.77
N PHE A 80 9.21 8.32 -4.87
CA PHE A 80 10.50 8.67 -5.44
C PHE A 80 10.31 8.91 -6.94
N ASP A 81 10.90 9.98 -7.43
CA ASP A 81 11.07 10.20 -8.86
C ASP A 81 12.41 9.58 -9.28
N VAL A 82 12.38 8.68 -10.26
CA VAL A 82 13.56 7.92 -10.69
C VAL A 82 13.96 8.11 -12.15
N GLY A 83 13.25 8.93 -12.94
CA GLY A 83 13.67 9.38 -14.26
C GLY A 83 14.03 8.31 -15.28
#